data_AF-A0A1I6SW72-F1
#
_entry.id   AF-A0A1I6SW72-F1
#
_cell.length_a   1.000
_cell.length_b   1.000
_cell.length_c   1.000
_cell.angle_alpha   90.00
_cell.angle_beta   90.00
_cell.angle_gamma   90.00
#
_symmetry.space_group_name_H-M   'P 1'
#
loop_
_entity.id
_entity.type
_entity.pdbx_description
1 polymer ?
#
loop_
_entity_poly.entity_id
_entity_poly.type
_entity_poly.pdbx_seq_one_letter_code
_entity_poly.pdbx_strand_id
1 'polypeptide(L)'
;MNTFFAILFVLGIISTLILLITSFVFRFKKKHNTKKFFKFTGIAFIVSFISFAGFGMSMTPEDKQKAKEAQQEKEKQKEEAKKRAEEKRNAKEKQQAEEKKLDEQKKQEEKQKQEEEKRLDEQKKQEEKQKQEEEKKLEEQKKQEEKQKREEENKIAEQKKQAAFSAYTQNIKGGTFIKDIKLTNNEAEITYFDSYTSYKSQKPDSPVKEDSYKQYFATGDAIEKMFVSEPARLLRQFPDVNAVKMTLPYDGKTYSINLDRKSLNKYIGFKIESLQPEDQSWQKKFNDSYVYDKTKREKFFKNFVTVQ
;
A
#
# COMPACT_ATOMS: atom_id res chain seq x y z
N MET A 1 -103.56 16.71 -16.47
CA MET A 1 -102.90 15.44 -16.07
C MET A 1 -101.38 15.48 -16.26
N ASN A 2 -100.85 15.99 -17.38
CA ASN A 2 -99.39 16.01 -17.62
C ASN A 2 -98.54 16.76 -16.59
N THR A 3 -99.02 17.87 -16.01
CA THR A 3 -98.26 18.63 -15.00
C THR A 3 -98.14 17.90 -13.66
N PHE A 4 -99.17 17.17 -13.26
CA PHE A 4 -99.16 16.35 -12.03
C PHE A 4 -98.16 15.19 -12.13
N PHE A 5 -98.10 14.52 -13.29
CA PHE A 5 -97.13 13.45 -13.54
C PHE A 5 -95.68 13.96 -13.66
N ALA A 6 -95.47 15.16 -14.21
CA ALA A 6 -94.15 15.79 -14.24
C ALA A 6 -93.63 16.14 -12.83
N ILE A 7 -94.52 16.65 -11.95
CA ILE A 7 -94.17 16.94 -10.56
C ILE A 7 -93.84 15.66 -9.78
N LEU A 8 -94.62 14.58 -9.98
CA LEU A 8 -94.34 13.27 -9.38
C LEU A 8 -92.99 12.69 -9.84
N PHE A 9 -92.65 12.87 -11.12
CA PHE A 9 -91.39 12.39 -11.68
C PHE A 9 -90.18 13.13 -11.07
N VAL A 10 -90.26 14.46 -10.95
CA VAL A 10 -89.19 15.26 -10.33
C VAL A 10 -89.03 14.92 -8.84
N LEU A 11 -90.12 14.74 -8.10
CA LEU A 11 -90.08 14.30 -6.70
C LEU A 11 -89.46 12.90 -6.55
N GLY A 12 -89.70 12.00 -7.50
CA GLY A 12 -89.07 10.67 -7.55
C GLY A 12 -87.55 10.74 -7.71
N ILE A 13 -87.05 11.63 -8.57
CA ILE A 13 -85.61 11.84 -8.78
C ILE A 13 -84.95 12.43 -7.52
N ILE A 14 -85.59 13.40 -6.87
CA ILE A 14 -85.06 14.01 -5.64
C ILE A 14 -84.96 12.97 -4.51
N SER A 15 -86.00 12.13 -4.34
CA SER A 15 -86.01 11.06 -3.32
C SER A 15 -84.90 10.02 -3.54
N THR A 16 -84.66 9.62 -4.80
CA THR A 16 -83.59 8.66 -5.14
C THR A 16 -82.18 9.22 -4.90
N LEU A 17 -81.96 10.52 -5.15
CA LEU A 17 -80.68 11.18 -4.85
C LEU A 17 -80.39 11.24 -3.35
N ILE A 18 -81.39 11.57 -2.52
CA ILE A 18 -81.24 11.64 -1.06
C ILE A 18 -80.88 10.26 -0.48
N LEU A 19 -81.51 9.19 -0.97
CA LEU A 19 -81.23 7.82 -0.56
C LEU A 19 -79.83 7.33 -1.00
N LEU A 20 -79.35 7.78 -2.16
CA LEU A 20 -77.98 7.51 -2.63
C LEU A 20 -76.94 8.16 -1.72
N ILE A 21 -77.15 9.43 -1.33
CA ILE A 21 -76.24 10.17 -0.46
C ILE A 21 -76.19 9.56 0.94
N THR A 22 -77.34 9.22 1.53
CA THR A 22 -77.39 8.56 2.85
C THR A 22 -76.73 7.18 2.84
N SER A 23 -76.93 6.40 1.77
CA SER A 23 -76.25 5.11 1.58
C SER A 23 -74.72 5.26 1.48
N PHE A 24 -74.24 6.32 0.81
CA PHE A 24 -72.82 6.61 0.67
C PHE A 24 -72.16 7.03 2.00
N VAL A 25 -72.82 7.88 2.78
CA VAL A 25 -72.34 8.31 4.12
C VAL A 25 -72.28 7.11 5.09
N PHE A 26 -73.28 6.24 5.07
CA PHE A 26 -73.30 5.04 5.93
C PHE A 26 -72.18 4.04 5.57
N ARG A 27 -71.75 4.00 4.30
CA ARG A 27 -70.65 3.16 3.83
C ARG A 27 -69.29 3.60 4.40
N PHE A 28 -69.10 4.90 4.66
CA PHE A 28 -67.86 5.44 5.24
C PHE A 28 -67.75 5.29 6.76
N LYS A 29 -68.87 5.21 7.50
CA LYS A 29 -68.87 5.00 8.97
C LYS A 29 -68.78 3.53 9.42
N LYS A 30 -68.44 2.58 8.52
CA LYS A 30 -68.21 1.13 8.81
C LYS A 30 -69.23 0.49 9.80
N LYS A 31 -70.52 0.80 9.65
CA LYS A 31 -71.61 0.19 10.44
C LYS A 31 -72.30 -0.93 9.64
N HIS A 32 -72.40 -2.12 10.23
CA HIS A 32 -72.68 -3.41 9.55
C HIS A 32 -74.14 -3.64 9.02
N ASN A 33 -74.98 -2.62 8.82
CA ASN A 33 -76.39 -2.83 8.39
C ASN A 33 -76.77 -2.20 7.02
N THR A 34 -75.84 -2.07 6.09
CA THR A 34 -76.02 -1.41 4.79
C THR A 34 -76.70 -2.25 3.69
N LYS A 35 -76.82 -3.58 3.85
CA LYS A 35 -77.37 -4.46 2.79
C LYS A 35 -78.90 -4.39 2.63
N LYS A 36 -79.66 -3.85 3.58
CA LYS A 36 -81.13 -3.75 3.49
C LYS A 36 -81.61 -2.52 2.70
N PHE A 37 -80.85 -1.42 2.73
CA PHE A 37 -81.22 -0.17 2.06
C PHE A 37 -81.04 -0.20 0.54
N PHE A 38 -80.09 -0.98 0.02
CA PHE A 38 -79.80 -1.04 -1.42
C PHE A 38 -80.91 -1.71 -2.27
N LYS A 39 -81.81 -2.50 -1.65
CA LYS A 39 -82.94 -3.15 -2.34
C LYS A 39 -84.10 -2.20 -2.61
N PHE A 40 -84.33 -1.22 -1.73
CA PHE A 40 -85.43 -0.26 -1.88
C PHE A 40 -85.17 0.78 -2.97
N THR A 41 -83.92 1.15 -3.21
CA THR A 41 -83.51 2.10 -4.26
C THR A 41 -83.72 1.54 -5.68
N GLY A 42 -83.58 0.22 -5.87
CA GLY A 42 -83.80 -0.42 -7.17
C GLY A 42 -85.27 -0.44 -7.61
N ILE A 43 -86.21 -0.62 -6.67
CA ILE A 43 -87.66 -0.70 -6.97
C ILE A 43 -88.20 0.66 -7.44
N ALA A 44 -87.73 1.76 -6.83
CA ALA A 44 -88.13 3.11 -7.21
C ALA A 44 -87.71 3.49 -8.64
N PHE A 45 -86.59 2.94 -9.13
CA PHE A 45 -86.05 3.24 -10.46
C PHE A 45 -86.86 2.56 -11.59
N ILE A 46 -87.43 1.38 -11.33
CA ILE A 46 -88.22 0.61 -12.31
C ILE A 46 -89.60 1.23 -12.52
N VAL A 47 -90.24 1.72 -11.45
CA VAL A 47 -91.56 2.38 -11.53
C VAL A 47 -91.51 3.65 -12.37
N SER A 48 -90.37 4.36 -12.37
CA SER A 48 -90.17 5.59 -13.13
C SER A 48 -90.09 5.40 -14.65
N PHE A 49 -89.72 4.21 -15.13
CA PHE A 49 -89.60 3.91 -16.57
C PHE A 49 -90.92 3.47 -17.20
N ILE A 50 -91.81 2.83 -16.42
CA ILE A 50 -93.12 2.34 -16.90
C ILE A 50 -94.06 3.52 -17.21
N SER A 51 -93.90 4.67 -16.54
CA SER A 51 -94.68 5.89 -16.81
C SER A 51 -94.34 6.60 -18.13
N PHE A 52 -93.22 6.27 -18.78
CA PHE A 52 -92.78 6.93 -20.03
C PHE A 52 -93.32 6.26 -21.31
N ALA A 53 -93.81 5.02 -21.21
CA ALA A 53 -94.25 4.23 -22.37
C ALA A 53 -95.65 4.59 -22.91
N GLY A 54 -96.40 5.46 -22.24
CA GLY A 54 -97.80 5.79 -22.60
C GLY A 54 -98.01 6.89 -23.64
N PHE A 55 -96.95 7.53 -24.17
CA PHE A 55 -97.07 8.74 -24.99
C PHE A 55 -97.02 8.51 -26.52
N GLY A 56 -96.81 7.26 -26.98
CA GLY A 56 -96.33 6.99 -28.33
C GLY A 56 -97.35 6.61 -29.42
N MET A 57 -98.67 6.74 -29.24
CA MET A 57 -99.64 6.09 -30.13
C MET A 57 -100.77 7.02 -30.63
N SER A 58 -100.48 7.94 -31.55
CA SER A 58 -101.43 8.39 -32.60
C SER A 58 -100.74 9.31 -33.62
N MET A 59 -100.37 8.81 -34.81
CA MET A 59 -100.08 9.68 -35.97
C MET A 59 -100.26 8.95 -37.31
N THR A 60 -100.91 9.65 -38.24
CA THR A 60 -101.48 9.23 -39.54
C THR A 60 -100.48 9.32 -40.72
N PRO A 61 -100.79 8.76 -41.91
CA PRO A 61 -99.79 8.26 -42.87
C PRO A 61 -98.96 9.26 -43.69
N GLU A 62 -99.22 10.57 -43.66
CA GLU A 62 -98.53 11.54 -44.53
C GLU A 62 -97.14 11.99 -44.01
N ASP A 63 -96.81 11.76 -42.73
CA ASP A 63 -95.50 12.07 -42.14
C ASP A 63 -94.38 11.04 -42.46
N LYS A 64 -94.74 9.87 -43.02
CA LYS A 64 -93.77 8.79 -43.30
C LYS A 64 -92.84 9.05 -44.48
N GLN A 65 -93.18 10.00 -45.37
CA GLN A 65 -92.39 10.26 -46.58
C GLN A 65 -91.31 11.33 -46.37
N LYS A 66 -91.60 12.40 -45.60
CA LYS A 66 -90.59 13.38 -45.18
C LYS A 66 -89.58 12.83 -44.16
N ALA A 67 -89.97 11.84 -43.36
CA ALA A 67 -89.06 11.19 -42.41
C ALA A 67 -87.93 10.38 -43.08
N LYS A 68 -88.16 9.79 -44.26
CA LYS A 68 -87.15 8.97 -44.95
C LYS A 68 -86.01 9.79 -45.56
N GLU A 69 -86.30 10.95 -46.13
CA GLU A 69 -85.28 11.84 -46.72
C GLU A 69 -84.42 12.50 -45.63
N ALA A 70 -85.02 12.95 -44.53
CA ALA A 70 -84.29 13.50 -43.39
C ALA A 70 -83.40 12.45 -42.67
N GLN A 71 -83.72 11.16 -42.81
CA GLN A 71 -82.95 10.07 -42.20
C GLN A 71 -81.70 9.72 -43.03
N GLN A 72 -81.79 9.76 -44.37
CA GLN A 72 -80.63 9.54 -45.25
C GLN A 72 -79.58 10.67 -45.17
N GLU A 73 -80.01 11.92 -45.02
CA GLU A 73 -79.07 13.05 -44.91
C GLU A 73 -78.35 13.08 -43.55
N LYS A 74 -79.06 12.73 -42.46
CA LYS A 74 -78.43 12.52 -41.14
C LYS A 74 -77.47 11.34 -41.13
N GLU A 75 -77.72 10.28 -41.89
CA GLU A 75 -76.84 9.10 -41.95
C GLU A 75 -75.52 9.43 -42.67
N LYS A 76 -75.58 10.16 -43.80
CA LYS A 76 -74.39 10.67 -44.50
C LYS A 76 -73.54 11.61 -43.62
N GLN A 77 -74.17 12.55 -42.91
CA GLN A 77 -73.43 13.43 -42.00
C GLN A 77 -72.81 12.67 -40.81
N LYS A 78 -73.48 11.63 -40.30
CA LYS A 78 -72.93 10.77 -39.23
C LYS A 78 -71.74 9.95 -39.70
N GLU A 79 -71.76 9.47 -40.94
CA GLU A 79 -70.68 8.69 -41.53
C GLU A 79 -69.44 9.56 -41.79
N GLU A 80 -69.62 10.77 -42.32
CA GLU A 80 -68.53 11.72 -42.54
C GLU A 80 -67.94 12.23 -41.21
N ALA A 81 -68.78 12.47 -40.20
CA ALA A 81 -68.33 12.79 -38.85
C ALA A 81 -67.57 11.61 -38.19
N LYS A 82 -67.98 10.37 -38.45
CA LYS A 82 -67.26 9.17 -38.00
C LYS A 82 -65.87 9.07 -38.64
N LYS A 83 -65.78 9.25 -39.96
CA LYS A 83 -64.48 9.21 -40.68
C LYS A 83 -63.52 10.29 -40.17
N ARG A 84 -63.98 11.53 -39.99
CA ARG A 84 -63.14 12.61 -39.41
C ARG A 84 -62.76 12.37 -37.96
N ALA A 85 -63.63 11.74 -37.16
CA ALA A 85 -63.32 11.37 -35.79
C ALA A 85 -62.29 10.23 -35.72
N GLU A 86 -62.37 9.26 -36.62
CA GLU A 86 -61.43 8.15 -36.75
C GLU A 86 -60.05 8.63 -37.22
N GLU A 87 -59.99 9.53 -38.22
CA GLU A 87 -58.74 10.17 -38.65
C GLU A 87 -58.06 10.96 -37.53
N LYS A 88 -58.83 11.76 -36.77
CA LYS A 88 -58.29 12.50 -35.62
C LYS A 88 -57.81 11.56 -34.51
N ARG A 89 -58.49 10.43 -34.31
CA ARG A 89 -58.10 9.44 -33.29
C ARG A 89 -56.81 8.72 -33.69
N ASN A 90 -56.69 8.31 -34.95
CA ASN A 90 -55.49 7.69 -35.50
C ASN A 90 -54.29 8.66 -35.50
N ALA A 91 -54.51 9.94 -35.82
CA ALA A 91 -53.46 10.96 -35.75
C ALA A 91 -52.97 11.20 -34.31
N LYS A 92 -53.88 11.22 -33.33
CA LYS A 92 -53.56 11.40 -31.91
C LYS A 92 -52.86 10.17 -31.32
N GLU A 93 -53.25 8.97 -31.74
CA GLU A 93 -52.55 7.72 -31.39
C GLU A 93 -51.14 7.66 -31.98
N LYS A 94 -50.96 8.11 -33.23
CA LYS A 94 -49.62 8.21 -33.85
C LYS A 94 -48.70 9.18 -33.10
N GLN A 95 -49.20 10.36 -32.76
CA GLN A 95 -48.43 11.34 -31.97
C GLN A 95 -48.09 10.83 -30.58
N GLN A 96 -49.02 10.18 -29.88
CA GLN A 96 -48.74 9.60 -28.56
C GLN A 96 -47.77 8.41 -28.61
N ALA A 97 -47.81 7.61 -29.68
CA ALA A 97 -46.85 6.52 -29.89
C ALA A 97 -45.44 7.05 -30.20
N GLU A 98 -45.34 8.15 -30.96
CA GLU A 98 -44.08 8.81 -31.29
C GLU A 98 -43.47 9.52 -30.07
N GLU A 99 -44.31 10.20 -29.28
CA GLU A 99 -43.90 10.85 -28.02
C GLU A 99 -43.43 9.82 -26.97
N LYS A 100 -44.12 8.68 -26.84
CA LYS A 100 -43.67 7.57 -25.98
C LYS A 100 -42.34 6.98 -26.43
N LYS A 101 -42.13 6.78 -27.74
CA LYS A 101 -40.85 6.28 -28.26
C LYS A 101 -39.70 7.26 -28.00
N LEU A 102 -39.96 8.56 -28.12
CA LEU A 102 -38.97 9.60 -27.85
C LEU A 102 -38.61 9.69 -26.35
N ASP A 103 -39.60 9.57 -25.46
CA ASP A 103 -39.37 9.58 -24.01
C ASP A 103 -38.61 8.31 -23.54
N GLU A 104 -38.92 7.16 -24.15
CA GLU A 104 -38.24 5.89 -23.89
C GLU A 104 -36.78 5.90 -24.40
N GLN A 105 -36.53 6.51 -25.58
CA GLN A 105 -35.17 6.77 -26.08
C GLN A 105 -34.38 7.71 -25.16
N LYS A 106 -34.97 8.83 -24.71
CA LYS A 106 -34.30 9.77 -23.80
C LYS A 106 -33.94 9.11 -22.47
N LYS A 107 -34.82 8.28 -21.90
CA LYS A 107 -34.54 7.52 -20.67
C LYS A 107 -33.42 6.49 -20.86
N GLN A 108 -33.33 5.85 -22.02
CA GLN A 108 -32.23 4.94 -22.33
C GLN A 108 -30.91 5.70 -22.48
N GLU A 109 -30.92 6.85 -23.16
CA GLU A 109 -29.73 7.69 -23.36
C GLU A 109 -29.21 8.27 -22.04
N GLU A 110 -30.10 8.71 -21.14
CA GLU A 110 -29.74 9.20 -19.81
C GLU A 110 -29.17 8.09 -18.91
N LYS A 111 -29.74 6.88 -18.97
CA LYS A 111 -29.17 5.70 -18.30
C LYS A 111 -27.79 5.33 -18.84
N GLN A 112 -27.61 5.36 -20.16
CA GLN A 112 -26.32 5.08 -20.79
C GLN A 112 -25.27 6.12 -20.39
N LYS A 113 -25.61 7.42 -20.35
CA LYS A 113 -24.70 8.48 -19.88
C LYS A 113 -24.30 8.30 -18.41
N GLN A 114 -25.23 7.96 -17.51
CA GLN A 114 -24.91 7.72 -16.11
C GLN A 114 -24.04 6.46 -15.90
N GLU A 115 -24.27 5.41 -16.70
CA GLU A 115 -23.48 4.19 -16.65
C GLU A 115 -22.07 4.40 -17.22
N GLU A 116 -21.94 5.19 -18.28
CA GLU A 116 -20.66 5.61 -18.85
C GLU A 116 -19.88 6.51 -17.88
N GLU A 117 -20.53 7.47 -17.22
CA GLU A 117 -19.91 8.33 -16.21
C GLU A 117 -19.42 7.54 -14.99
N LYS A 118 -20.20 6.56 -14.52
CA LYS A 118 -19.76 5.64 -13.45
C LYS A 118 -18.57 4.79 -13.86
N ARG A 119 -18.56 4.25 -15.09
CA ARG A 119 -17.41 3.48 -15.60
C ARG A 119 -16.16 4.35 -15.72
N LEU A 120 -16.30 5.62 -16.11
CA LEU A 120 -15.19 6.56 -16.19
C LEU A 120 -14.62 6.89 -14.80
N ASP A 121 -15.47 7.12 -13.80
CA ASP A 121 -15.04 7.40 -12.41
C ASP A 121 -14.36 6.17 -11.77
N GLU A 122 -14.87 4.97 -12.07
CA GLU A 122 -14.29 3.71 -11.61
C GLU A 122 -12.93 3.42 -12.28
N GLN A 123 -12.79 3.71 -13.58
CA GLN A 123 -11.50 3.67 -14.28
C GLN A 123 -10.50 4.67 -13.69
N LYS A 124 -10.91 5.93 -13.45
CA LYS A 124 -10.02 6.94 -12.84
C LYS A 124 -9.54 6.53 -11.45
N LYS A 125 -10.41 5.96 -10.62
CA LYS A 125 -10.02 5.43 -9.30
C LYS A 125 -9.06 4.25 -9.38
N GLN A 126 -9.24 3.35 -10.36
CA GLN A 126 -8.29 2.26 -10.58
C GLN A 126 -6.94 2.78 -11.06
N GLU A 127 -6.93 3.74 -11.98
CA GLU A 127 -5.70 4.35 -12.51
C GLU A 127 -4.94 5.13 -11.42
N GLU A 128 -5.65 5.86 -10.55
CA GLU A 128 -5.06 6.55 -9.40
C GLU A 128 -4.49 5.57 -8.36
N LYS A 129 -5.20 4.47 -8.07
CA LYS A 129 -4.66 3.39 -7.23
C LYS A 129 -3.43 2.74 -7.84
N GLN A 130 -3.43 2.48 -9.15
CA GLN A 130 -2.27 1.90 -9.85
C GLN A 130 -1.08 2.85 -9.79
N LYS A 131 -1.28 4.16 -10.03
CA LYS A 131 -0.21 5.17 -9.91
C LYS A 131 0.35 5.25 -8.49
N GLN A 132 -0.50 5.24 -7.45
CA GLN A 132 -0.03 5.24 -6.06
C GLN A 132 0.71 3.95 -5.68
N GLU A 133 0.28 2.80 -6.20
CA GLU A 133 0.96 1.53 -5.95
C GLU A 133 2.30 1.46 -6.69
N GLU A 134 2.37 1.97 -7.91
CA GLU A 134 3.60 2.09 -8.69
C GLU A 134 4.60 3.06 -8.05
N GLU A 135 4.13 4.22 -7.55
CA GLU A 135 4.96 5.18 -6.82
C GLU A 135 5.51 4.59 -5.52
N LYS A 136 4.69 3.85 -4.76
CA LYS A 136 5.15 3.11 -3.57
C LYS A 136 6.19 2.04 -3.90
N LYS A 137 5.98 1.26 -4.97
CA LYS A 137 6.96 0.25 -5.42
C LYS A 137 8.28 0.91 -5.83
N LEU A 138 8.22 2.06 -6.52
CA LEU A 138 9.41 2.80 -6.90
C LEU A 138 10.15 3.39 -5.68
N GLU A 139 9.43 3.92 -4.69
CA GLU A 139 10.04 4.41 -3.45
C GLU A 139 10.70 3.28 -2.65
N GLU A 140 10.05 2.12 -2.58
CA GLU A 140 10.60 0.94 -1.91
C GLU A 140 11.84 0.39 -2.63
N GLN A 141 11.82 0.33 -3.97
CA GLN A 141 13.00 0.00 -4.78
C GLN A 141 14.15 0.98 -4.53
N LYS A 142 13.89 2.30 -4.52
CA LYS A 142 14.91 3.31 -4.22
C LYS A 142 15.51 3.14 -2.82
N LYS A 143 14.68 2.85 -1.79
CA LYS A 143 15.17 2.59 -0.43
C LYS A 143 16.02 1.33 -0.35
N GLN A 144 15.65 0.27 -1.08
CA GLN A 144 16.45 -0.96 -1.15
C GLN A 144 17.78 -0.72 -1.87
N GLU A 145 17.77 0.01 -2.99
CA GLU A 145 18.97 0.37 -3.74
C GLU A 145 19.91 1.25 -2.90
N GLU A 146 19.38 2.25 -2.17
CA GLU A 146 20.15 3.09 -1.25
C GLU A 146 20.77 2.26 -0.12
N LYS A 147 20.02 1.31 0.46
CA LYS A 147 20.52 0.41 1.50
C LYS A 147 21.65 -0.48 0.96
N GLN A 148 21.48 -1.07 -0.22
CA GLN A 148 22.50 -1.88 -0.88
C GLN A 148 23.76 -1.06 -1.18
N LYS A 149 23.58 0.16 -1.70
CA LYS A 149 24.70 1.07 -1.97
C LYS A 149 25.47 1.41 -0.70
N ARG A 150 24.78 1.67 0.42
CA ARG A 150 25.40 1.94 1.72
C ARG A 150 26.13 0.71 2.29
N GLU A 151 25.56 -0.48 2.13
CA GLU A 151 26.22 -1.73 2.54
C GLU A 151 27.49 -1.99 1.73
N GLU A 152 27.45 -1.76 0.42
CA GLU A 152 28.62 -1.89 -0.45
C GLU A 152 29.69 -0.84 -0.13
N GLU A 153 29.31 0.43 0.09
CA GLU A 153 30.23 1.48 0.53
C GLU A 153 30.91 1.12 1.86
N ASN A 154 30.17 0.58 2.84
CA ASN A 154 30.73 0.11 4.10
C ASN A 154 31.70 -1.05 3.89
N LYS A 155 31.37 -2.01 3.01
CA LYS A 155 32.24 -3.14 2.69
C LYS A 155 33.54 -2.68 2.01
N ILE A 156 33.45 -1.73 1.08
CA ILE A 156 34.63 -1.12 0.43
C ILE A 156 35.48 -0.38 1.47
N ALA A 157 34.86 0.38 2.38
CA ALA A 157 35.58 1.07 3.45
C ALA A 157 36.32 0.08 4.37
N GLU A 158 35.68 -1.03 4.76
CA GLU A 158 36.28 -2.06 5.59
C GLU A 158 37.44 -2.77 4.86
N GLN A 159 37.27 -3.09 3.57
CA GLN A 159 38.35 -3.65 2.75
C GLN A 159 39.55 -2.70 2.63
N LYS A 160 39.31 -1.39 2.48
CA LYS A 160 40.38 -0.38 2.47
C LYS A 160 41.10 -0.32 3.82
N LYS A 161 40.37 -0.38 4.94
CA LYS A 161 40.96 -0.42 6.29
C LYS A 161 41.81 -1.67 6.48
N GLN A 162 41.29 -2.86 6.14
CA GLN A 162 42.04 -4.12 6.17
C GLN A 162 43.30 -4.06 5.31
N ALA A 163 43.20 -3.53 4.08
CA ALA A 163 44.33 -3.43 3.16
C ALA A 163 45.41 -2.47 3.70
N ALA A 164 45.02 -1.30 4.20
CA ALA A 164 45.94 -0.33 4.79
C ALA A 164 46.62 -0.89 6.06
N PHE A 165 45.85 -1.56 6.92
CA PHE A 165 46.37 -2.22 8.11
C PHE A 165 47.37 -3.33 7.75
N SER A 166 47.01 -4.19 6.79
CA SER A 166 47.88 -5.27 6.31
C SER A 166 49.18 -4.72 5.72
N ALA A 167 49.10 -3.72 4.84
CA ALA A 167 50.28 -3.09 4.23
C ALA A 167 51.22 -2.46 5.26
N TYR A 168 50.68 -1.77 6.27
CA TYR A 168 51.51 -1.23 7.36
C TYR A 168 52.15 -2.35 8.18
N THR A 169 51.37 -3.37 8.52
CA THR A 169 51.80 -4.51 9.34
C THR A 169 52.90 -5.32 8.68
N GLN A 170 52.96 -5.41 7.35
CA GLN A 170 54.09 -6.05 6.65
C GLN A 170 55.44 -5.34 6.86
N ASN A 171 55.43 -4.06 7.25
CA ASN A 171 56.64 -3.24 7.44
C ASN A 171 57.07 -3.12 8.91
N ILE A 172 56.38 -3.77 9.84
CA ILE A 172 56.78 -3.79 11.25
C ILE A 172 57.94 -4.75 11.49
N LYS A 173 58.51 -4.71 12.70
CA LYS A 173 59.52 -5.70 13.10
C LYS A 173 58.92 -7.11 13.04
N GLY A 174 59.52 -7.96 12.22
CA GLY A 174 59.07 -9.33 12.00
C GLY A 174 58.00 -9.47 10.93
N GLY A 175 57.60 -8.38 10.28
CA GLY A 175 56.54 -8.36 9.26
C GLY A 175 56.73 -9.41 8.14
N THR A 176 57.98 -9.62 7.71
CA THR A 176 58.34 -10.65 6.74
C THR A 176 57.84 -12.05 7.11
N PHE A 177 57.83 -12.38 8.40
CA PHE A 177 57.51 -13.70 8.96
C PHE A 177 56.06 -13.83 9.42
N ILE A 178 55.20 -12.87 9.08
CA ILE A 178 53.77 -12.96 9.31
C ILE A 178 53.15 -13.94 8.31
N LYS A 179 52.37 -14.88 8.85
CA LYS A 179 51.56 -15.88 8.14
C LYS A 179 50.18 -15.34 7.80
N ASP A 180 49.52 -14.69 8.76
CA ASP A 180 48.15 -14.21 8.58
C ASP A 180 47.89 -12.91 9.36
N ILE A 181 47.01 -12.07 8.80
CA ILE A 181 46.58 -10.79 9.37
C ILE A 181 45.07 -10.68 9.22
N LYS A 182 44.36 -10.57 10.33
CA LYS A 182 42.90 -10.32 10.36
C LYS A 182 42.61 -9.03 11.11
N LEU A 183 41.72 -8.21 10.59
CA LEU A 183 41.09 -7.11 11.31
C LEU A 183 39.59 -7.40 11.31
N THR A 184 39.02 -7.57 12.51
CA THR A 184 37.60 -7.88 12.66
C THR A 184 37.09 -7.20 13.90
N ASN A 185 35.96 -6.49 13.80
CA ASN A 185 35.36 -5.76 14.92
C ASN A 185 36.37 -4.85 15.65
N ASN A 186 37.20 -4.13 14.88
CA ASN A 186 38.24 -3.25 15.43
C ASN A 186 39.31 -3.95 16.26
N GLU A 187 39.45 -5.28 16.16
CA GLU A 187 40.52 -6.06 16.76
C GLU A 187 41.42 -6.63 15.67
N ALA A 188 42.73 -6.44 15.82
CA ALA A 188 43.72 -7.00 14.92
C ALA A 188 44.25 -8.33 15.48
N GLU A 189 44.43 -9.32 14.61
CA GLU A 189 45.07 -10.60 14.91
C GLU A 189 46.19 -10.85 13.91
N ILE A 190 47.40 -11.07 14.43
CA ILE A 190 48.61 -11.30 13.64
C ILE A 190 49.19 -12.64 14.07
N THR A 191 49.29 -13.57 13.12
CA THR A 191 49.90 -14.88 13.36
C THR A 191 51.19 -14.99 12.58
N TYR A 192 52.26 -15.40 13.24
CA TYR A 192 53.56 -15.65 12.62
C TYR A 192 53.70 -17.11 12.20
N PHE A 193 54.60 -17.38 11.24
CA PHE A 193 54.94 -18.75 10.88
C PHE A 193 55.59 -19.50 12.04
N ASP A 194 55.27 -20.79 12.19
CA ASP A 194 55.80 -21.65 13.25
C ASP A 194 57.21 -22.20 12.96
N SER A 195 57.62 -22.18 11.70
CA SER A 195 58.83 -22.85 11.23
C SER A 195 59.28 -22.28 9.89
N TYR A 196 60.57 -22.43 9.60
CA TYR A 196 61.10 -22.08 8.29
C TYR A 196 60.42 -22.86 7.15
N THR A 197 60.08 -24.13 7.41
CA THR A 197 59.37 -24.99 6.46
C THR A 197 57.99 -24.45 6.12
N SER A 198 57.19 -24.05 7.11
CA SER A 198 55.87 -23.46 6.87
C SER A 198 55.96 -22.10 6.17
N TYR A 199 56.96 -21.30 6.53
CA TYR A 199 57.29 -20.04 5.86
C TYR A 199 57.61 -20.24 4.37
N LYS A 200 58.54 -21.13 4.03
CA LYS A 200 58.92 -21.40 2.63
C LYS A 200 57.82 -22.07 1.82
N SER A 201 56.97 -22.87 2.44
CA SER A 201 55.81 -23.48 1.77
C SER A 201 54.81 -22.43 1.26
N GLN A 202 54.63 -21.31 1.99
CA GLN A 202 53.76 -20.22 1.54
C GLN A 202 54.49 -19.10 0.78
N LYS A 203 55.79 -18.93 1.01
CA LYS A 203 56.64 -17.93 0.34
C LYS A 203 57.84 -18.59 -0.36
N PRO A 204 57.60 -19.41 -1.41
CA PRO A 204 58.64 -20.20 -2.08
C PRO A 204 59.71 -19.33 -2.73
N ASP A 205 59.36 -18.13 -3.20
CA ASP A 205 60.29 -17.22 -3.87
C ASP A 205 61.07 -16.30 -2.91
N SER A 206 60.80 -16.37 -1.61
CA SER A 206 61.51 -15.54 -0.63
C SER A 206 63.01 -15.83 -0.61
N PRO A 207 63.88 -14.79 -0.61
CA PRO A 207 65.32 -14.95 -0.51
C PRO A 207 65.81 -15.30 0.91
N VAL A 208 64.92 -15.32 1.91
CA VAL A 208 65.29 -15.61 3.30
C VAL A 208 65.77 -17.05 3.42
N LYS A 209 66.98 -17.21 3.98
CA LYS A 209 67.60 -18.50 4.27
C LYS A 209 67.19 -19.01 5.66
N GLU A 210 67.30 -20.32 5.87
CA GLU A 210 66.92 -20.97 7.13
C GLU A 210 67.66 -20.40 8.34
N ASP A 211 68.99 -20.21 8.24
CA ASP A 211 69.80 -19.64 9.32
C ASP A 211 69.34 -18.23 9.68
N SER A 212 69.04 -17.39 8.67
CA SER A 212 68.54 -16.04 8.89
C SER A 212 67.15 -16.03 9.53
N TYR A 213 66.27 -16.98 9.15
CA TYR A 213 64.97 -17.16 9.78
C TYR A 213 65.12 -17.50 11.26
N LYS A 214 65.94 -18.51 11.58
CA LYS A 214 66.19 -18.94 12.96
C LYS A 214 66.83 -17.82 13.78
N GLN A 215 67.87 -17.17 13.25
CA GLN A 215 68.55 -16.09 13.95
C GLN A 215 67.66 -14.89 14.26
N TYR A 216 66.64 -14.61 13.46
CA TYR A 216 65.77 -13.45 13.64
C TYR A 216 65.05 -13.43 15.00
N PHE A 217 64.63 -14.60 15.48
CA PHE A 217 63.95 -14.77 16.77
C PHE A 217 64.82 -15.50 17.81
N ALA A 218 66.09 -15.78 17.50
CA ALA A 218 66.97 -16.60 18.35
C ALA A 218 67.23 -16.01 19.75
N THR A 219 67.01 -14.72 19.96
CA THR A 219 67.18 -14.10 21.28
C THR A 219 65.83 -13.77 21.90
N GLY A 220 65.67 -14.12 23.18
CA GLY A 220 64.51 -13.69 23.97
C GLY A 220 64.34 -12.17 23.95
N ASP A 221 65.45 -11.42 23.94
CA ASP A 221 65.46 -9.96 23.81
C ASP A 221 64.81 -9.45 22.49
N ALA A 222 65.04 -10.14 21.37
CA ALA A 222 64.42 -9.77 20.09
C ALA A 222 62.90 -10.00 20.11
N ILE A 223 62.46 -11.14 20.66
CA ILE A 223 61.03 -11.48 20.82
C ILE A 223 60.37 -10.49 21.79
N GLU A 224 61.00 -10.24 22.95
CA GLU A 224 60.50 -9.26 23.92
C GLU A 224 60.31 -7.90 23.29
N LYS A 225 61.34 -7.38 22.61
CA LYS A 225 61.26 -6.06 21.96
C LYS A 225 60.10 -6.03 20.97
N MET A 226 59.95 -7.08 20.16
CA MET A 226 58.86 -7.15 19.17
C MET A 226 57.47 -7.16 19.84
N PHE A 227 57.27 -7.98 20.87
CA PHE A 227 56.00 -8.11 21.58
C PHE A 227 55.65 -6.90 22.45
N VAL A 228 56.62 -6.05 22.81
CA VAL A 228 56.36 -4.77 23.47
C VAL A 228 56.16 -3.64 22.46
N SER A 229 56.99 -3.56 21.40
CA SER A 229 56.98 -2.44 20.46
C SER A 229 55.83 -2.47 19.49
N GLU A 230 55.60 -3.61 18.83
CA GLU A 230 54.73 -3.67 17.66
C GLU A 230 53.23 -3.58 17.98
N PRO A 231 52.67 -4.28 18.98
CA PRO A 231 51.25 -4.15 19.27
C PRO A 231 50.91 -2.74 19.78
N ALA A 232 51.79 -2.12 20.56
CA ALA A 232 51.63 -0.73 20.97
C ALA A 232 51.76 0.26 19.80
N ARG A 233 52.69 0.03 18.86
CA ARG A 233 52.83 0.83 17.64
C ARG A 233 51.58 0.74 16.77
N LEU A 234 50.98 -0.43 16.63
CA LEU A 234 49.75 -0.64 15.86
C LEU A 234 48.56 0.08 16.52
N LEU A 235 48.42 -0.02 17.85
CA LEU A 235 47.39 0.72 18.60
C LEU A 235 47.56 2.25 18.51
N ARG A 236 48.81 2.74 18.38
CA ARG A 236 49.09 4.16 18.13
C ARG A 236 48.70 4.58 16.72
N GLN A 237 49.10 3.79 15.72
CA GLN A 237 48.95 4.14 14.31
C GLN A 237 47.50 4.05 13.83
N PHE A 238 46.73 3.11 14.36
CA PHE A 238 45.36 2.84 13.93
C PHE A 238 44.38 3.18 15.07
N PRO A 239 43.86 4.43 15.12
CA PRO A 239 43.00 4.88 16.21
C PRO A 239 41.69 4.09 16.31
N ASP A 240 41.25 3.48 15.21
CA ASP A 240 40.07 2.61 15.19
C ASP A 240 40.34 1.22 15.79
N VAL A 241 41.60 0.77 15.94
CA VAL A 241 41.93 -0.57 16.46
C VAL A 241 42.00 -0.56 17.99
N ASN A 242 41.12 -1.32 18.63
CA ASN A 242 40.99 -1.35 20.10
C ASN A 242 41.92 -2.36 20.77
N ALA A 243 42.24 -3.46 20.07
CA ALA A 243 43.12 -4.50 20.58
C ALA A 243 43.97 -5.12 19.47
N VAL A 244 45.17 -5.57 19.83
CA VAL A 244 46.08 -6.27 18.94
C VAL A 244 46.50 -7.60 19.58
N LYS A 245 46.16 -8.68 18.89
CA LYS A 245 46.56 -10.04 19.20
C LYS A 245 47.75 -10.42 18.33
N MET A 246 48.80 -10.95 18.94
CA MET A 246 49.95 -11.49 18.20
C MET A 246 50.33 -12.85 18.76
N THR A 247 50.59 -13.80 17.85
CA THR A 247 50.97 -15.18 18.20
C THR A 247 52.21 -15.60 17.42
N LEU A 248 53.30 -15.92 18.13
CA LEU A 248 54.57 -16.40 17.58
C LEU A 248 54.93 -17.76 18.20
N PRO A 249 54.80 -18.87 17.46
CA PRO A 249 55.45 -20.13 17.80
C PRO A 249 56.93 -20.05 17.43
N TYR A 250 57.82 -20.30 18.39
CA TYR A 250 59.25 -20.31 18.17
C TYR A 250 59.98 -21.18 19.20
N ASP A 251 60.86 -22.06 18.72
CA ASP A 251 61.73 -22.92 19.55
C ASP A 251 60.99 -23.71 20.64
N GLY A 252 59.89 -24.38 20.24
CA GLY A 252 59.06 -25.19 21.14
C GLY A 252 58.17 -24.40 22.10
N LYS A 253 58.20 -23.06 22.06
CA LYS A 253 57.35 -22.18 22.86
C LYS A 253 56.35 -21.42 21.99
N THR A 254 55.23 -21.03 22.58
CA THR A 254 54.29 -20.11 21.95
C THR A 254 54.19 -18.82 22.74
N TYR A 255 54.59 -17.72 22.11
CA TYR A 255 54.47 -16.37 22.64
C TYR A 255 53.17 -15.74 22.14
N SER A 256 52.32 -15.33 23.06
CA SER A 256 51.01 -14.76 22.73
C SER A 256 50.75 -13.49 23.53
N ILE A 257 50.25 -12.45 22.87
CA ILE A 257 49.78 -11.22 23.52
C ILE A 257 48.38 -10.89 23.00
N ASN A 258 47.54 -10.37 23.89
CA ASN A 258 46.28 -9.72 23.54
C ASN A 258 46.26 -8.35 24.21
N LEU A 259 46.83 -7.35 23.53
CA LEU A 259 47.02 -6.01 24.09
C LEU A 259 45.83 -5.13 23.73
N ASP A 260 45.01 -4.78 24.70
CA ASP A 260 43.96 -3.78 24.52
C ASP A 260 44.46 -2.36 24.85
N ARG A 261 43.95 -1.37 24.11
CA ARG A 261 44.36 0.04 24.27
C ARG A 261 44.10 0.57 25.67
N LYS A 262 42.98 0.20 26.29
CA LYS A 262 42.60 0.75 27.60
C LYS A 262 43.56 0.26 28.68
N SER A 263 43.90 -1.02 28.70
CA SER A 263 44.88 -1.60 29.61
C SER A 263 46.28 -1.07 29.33
N LEU A 264 46.68 -0.93 28.06
CA LEU A 264 47.96 -0.31 27.70
C LEU A 264 48.05 1.12 28.26
N ASN A 265 47.05 1.95 27.98
CA ASN A 265 47.01 3.35 28.43
C ASN A 265 47.00 3.44 29.97
N LYS A 266 46.27 2.55 30.65
CA LYS A 266 46.27 2.44 32.11
C LYS A 266 47.65 2.05 32.65
N TYR A 267 48.33 1.12 32.01
CA TYR A 267 49.65 0.64 32.42
C TYR A 267 50.74 1.71 32.25
N ILE A 268 50.75 2.43 31.11
CA ILE A 268 51.76 3.45 30.82
C ILE A 268 51.43 4.83 31.40
N GLY A 269 50.17 5.07 31.80
CA GLY A 269 49.73 6.33 32.42
C GLY A 269 49.46 7.48 31.45
N PHE A 270 49.40 7.21 30.14
CA PHE A 270 49.07 8.20 29.11
C PHE A 270 48.42 7.51 27.90
N LYS A 271 47.85 8.30 27.00
CA LYS A 271 47.23 7.81 25.77
C LYS A 271 48.29 7.45 24.73
N ILE A 272 48.42 6.18 24.36
CA ILE A 272 49.37 5.73 23.33
C ILE A 272 49.13 6.44 22.00
N GLU A 273 47.87 6.66 21.65
CA GLU A 273 47.41 7.33 20.41
C GLU A 273 47.76 8.83 20.36
N SER A 274 48.18 9.43 21.49
CA SER A 274 48.65 10.81 21.53
C SER A 274 50.12 10.96 21.10
N LEU A 275 50.87 9.86 21.02
CA LEU A 275 52.29 9.91 20.70
C LEU A 275 52.55 10.00 19.19
N GLN A 276 53.46 10.90 18.82
CA GLN A 276 53.87 11.16 17.44
C GLN A 276 55.37 10.88 17.25
N PRO A 277 55.81 10.39 16.08
CA PRO A 277 57.22 10.29 15.74
C PRO A 277 57.87 11.68 15.56
N GLU A 278 57.13 12.64 15.01
CA GLU A 278 57.65 13.96 14.60
C GLU A 278 58.09 14.81 15.80
N ASP A 279 57.34 14.76 16.90
CA ASP A 279 57.66 15.47 18.15
C ASP A 279 58.54 14.65 19.10
N GLN A 280 59.03 13.48 18.66
CA GLN A 280 59.82 12.53 19.44
C GLN A 280 59.12 11.93 20.66
N SER A 281 57.81 12.16 20.85
CA SER A 281 57.09 11.66 22.00
C SER A 281 56.94 10.13 21.95
N TRP A 282 56.75 9.53 20.77
CA TRP A 282 56.79 8.08 20.58
C TRP A 282 58.14 7.49 21.02
N GLN A 283 59.23 8.09 20.56
CA GLN A 283 60.57 7.61 20.86
C GLN A 283 60.87 7.73 22.36
N LYS A 284 60.75 8.93 22.93
CA LYS A 284 61.17 9.21 24.31
C LYS A 284 60.24 8.60 25.36
N LYS A 285 58.93 8.71 25.17
CA LYS A 285 57.94 8.29 26.18
C LYS A 285 57.64 6.80 26.12
N PHE A 286 57.66 6.19 24.93
CA PHE A 286 57.36 4.77 24.78
C PHE A 286 58.59 3.93 24.44
N ASN A 287 59.27 4.21 23.33
CA ASN A 287 60.32 3.31 22.80
C ASN A 287 61.52 3.21 23.77
N ASP A 288 62.11 4.33 24.17
CA ASP A 288 63.24 4.36 25.10
C ASP A 288 62.86 3.76 26.46
N SER A 289 61.65 4.05 26.93
CA SER A 289 61.17 3.68 28.27
C SER A 289 60.67 2.25 28.39
N TYR A 290 60.09 1.64 27.35
CA TYR A 290 59.44 0.33 27.46
C TYR A 290 60.04 -0.70 26.51
N VAL A 291 60.76 -0.29 25.46
CA VAL A 291 61.40 -1.21 24.51
C VAL A 291 62.90 -1.31 24.77
N TYR A 292 63.61 -0.19 24.97
CA TYR A 292 65.07 -0.20 25.14
C TYR A 292 65.52 -0.30 26.60
N ASP A 293 64.75 0.23 27.55
CA ASP A 293 64.92 -0.07 28.98
C ASP A 293 64.58 -1.54 29.24
N LYS A 294 65.61 -2.35 29.51
CA LYS A 294 65.48 -3.80 29.71
C LYS A 294 64.56 -4.14 30.89
N THR A 295 64.68 -3.43 32.01
CA THR A 295 63.90 -3.72 33.22
C THR A 295 62.41 -3.43 33.01
N LYS A 296 62.08 -2.30 32.39
CA LYS A 296 60.68 -1.96 32.07
C LYS A 296 60.11 -2.85 30.97
N ARG A 297 60.92 -3.20 29.97
CA ARG A 297 60.51 -4.14 28.92
C ARG A 297 60.16 -5.51 29.49
N GLU A 298 61.00 -6.08 30.34
CA GLU A 298 60.74 -7.38 30.97
C GLU A 298 59.47 -7.35 31.83
N LYS A 299 59.22 -6.24 32.55
CA LYS A 299 57.99 -6.05 33.32
C LYS A 299 56.75 -5.97 32.43
N PHE A 300 56.82 -5.19 31.34
CA PHE A 300 55.73 -5.11 30.37
C PHE A 300 55.45 -6.50 29.77
N PHE A 301 56.52 -7.18 29.31
CA PHE A 301 56.43 -8.47 28.66
C PHE A 301 55.78 -9.50 29.59
N LYS A 302 56.23 -9.62 30.84
CA LYS A 302 55.61 -10.52 31.84
C LYS A 302 54.16 -10.17 32.16
N ASN A 303 53.78 -8.91 32.05
CA ASN A 303 52.42 -8.46 32.36
C ASN A 303 51.42 -8.77 31.23
N PHE A 304 51.84 -8.71 29.97
CA PHE A 304 50.93 -8.81 28.82
C PHE A 304 51.16 -10.03 27.92
N VAL A 305 52.33 -10.66 27.99
CA VAL A 305 52.71 -11.78 27.13
C VAL A 305 52.64 -13.09 27.91
N THR A 306 51.90 -14.04 27.35
CA THR A 306 51.87 -15.42 27.80
C THR A 306 52.89 -16.22 27.00
N VAL A 307 53.70 -17.02 27.69
CA VAL A 307 54.62 -17.98 27.08
C VAL A 307 54.19 -19.38 27.50
N GLN A 308 53.78 -20.19 26.52
CA GLN A 308 53.35 -21.58 26.72
C GLN A 308 54.40 -22.56 26.21
#